data_AF-A0A9W7NMJ3-F1
#
_entry.id   AF-A0A9W7NMJ3-F1
#
_cell.length_a   1.000
_cell.length_b   1.000
_cell.length_c   1.000
_cell.angle_alpha   90.00
_cell.angle_beta   90.00
_cell.angle_gamma   90.00
#
_symmetry.space_group_name_H-M   'P 1'
#
loop_
_entity.id
_entity.type
_entity.pdbx_description
1 polymer ?
#
loop_
_entity_poly.entity_id
_entity_poly.type
_entity_poly.pdbx_seq_one_letter_code
_entity_poly.pdbx_strand_id
1 'polypeptide(L)'
;MLLPDPTSPAQGGAPETEGAATPVLPAALLAARVPPAGPDAPCRELRDRLAAHPGLPAVAVAAGDGRVLGLVDRSALDRLADPEAPARAAMDPAPLLIDSGLPLGEVGRRILRDKPGALASGFVVVEDGRYLGIGSGLDLLARADEQATLRARELEEARRAAERADRAKTAFFACMSHEIRTPLNAMMGFAELLEKEVLGPIRNPLYRDYAHDIAESGRYLMDLINDLLDLSKAEAGRLELAESTVDVPRVAVGSVRLLSDRAGRAGVAIETELPSALPPLHADERKLRQMLLNLLSNAVKFTPPDGVVTLSGAVAEDGTLRLTVRDTGIGMSADELEKALEPWGQIDSALGRNHIGTGLGLPLTKRLVELHGGRLDIDTAPDRGTTMTLVFPAERVGG
;
A
#
# COMPACT_ATOMS: atom_id res chain seq x y z
N MET A 1 44.32 21.58 1.84
CA MET A 1 43.30 20.68 2.41
C MET A 1 42.15 20.65 1.42
N LEU A 2 42.20 19.70 0.48
CA LEU A 2 41.28 19.59 -0.65
C LEU A 2 40.03 18.83 -0.20
N LEU A 3 38.88 19.46 -0.31
CA LEU A 3 37.56 18.84 -0.15
C LEU A 3 37.24 18.03 -1.41
N PRO A 4 36.65 16.83 -1.32
CA PRO A 4 36.33 16.02 -2.48
C PRO A 4 35.04 16.47 -3.17
N ASP A 5 35.04 16.25 -4.48
CA ASP A 5 34.05 16.56 -5.51
C ASP A 5 32.78 15.68 -5.40
N PRO A 6 31.54 16.22 -5.44
CA PRO A 6 30.33 15.41 -5.38
C PRO A 6 29.74 15.19 -6.79
N THR A 7 30.46 14.50 -7.67
CA THR A 7 29.90 14.03 -8.95
C THR A 7 30.28 12.58 -9.20
N SER A 8 29.48 11.66 -8.64
CA SER A 8 29.22 10.33 -9.19
C SER A 8 28.11 9.65 -8.38
N PRO A 9 26.90 9.43 -8.89
CA PRO A 9 26.01 8.44 -8.31
C PRO A 9 26.59 7.08 -8.71
N ALA A 10 27.38 6.51 -7.80
CA ALA A 10 27.68 5.09 -7.83
C ALA A 10 26.33 4.35 -7.87
N GLN A 11 26.14 3.58 -8.95
CA GLN A 11 25.12 2.56 -9.07
C GLN A 11 25.37 1.50 -7.99
N GLY A 12 25.00 1.81 -6.76
CA GLY A 12 24.74 0.83 -5.72
C GLY A 12 23.32 0.38 -5.92
N GLY A 13 23.12 -0.59 -6.81
CA GLY A 13 21.87 -1.32 -6.89
C GLY A 13 21.50 -1.75 -5.48
N ALA A 14 20.32 -1.35 -5.02
CA ALA A 14 19.67 -2.06 -3.93
C ALA A 14 19.74 -3.54 -4.32
N PRO A 15 20.11 -4.46 -3.41
CA PRO A 15 19.91 -5.86 -3.71
C PRO A 15 18.43 -5.98 -3.99
N GLU A 16 18.09 -6.26 -5.25
CA GLU A 16 16.84 -6.90 -5.59
C GLU A 16 16.82 -8.09 -4.64
N THR A 17 16.04 -7.94 -3.57
CA THR A 17 15.63 -9.05 -2.77
C THR A 17 14.68 -9.76 -3.70
N GLU A 18 15.26 -10.57 -4.60
CA GLU A 18 14.61 -11.74 -5.16
C GLU A 18 13.79 -12.28 -4.00
N GLY A 19 12.47 -12.14 -4.09
CA GLY A 19 11.57 -12.64 -3.09
C GLY A 19 11.93 -14.10 -2.95
N ALA A 20 12.69 -14.42 -1.91
CA ALA A 20 13.14 -15.77 -1.64
C ALA A 20 11.85 -16.52 -1.38
N ALA A 21 11.32 -17.14 -2.45
CA ALA A 21 10.05 -17.81 -2.41
C ALA A 21 10.18 -18.82 -1.28
N THR A 22 9.45 -18.59 -0.19
CA THR A 22 9.57 -19.41 1.01
C THR A 22 9.42 -20.85 0.56
N PRO A 23 10.44 -21.70 0.74
CA PRO A 23 10.46 -23.01 0.10
C PRO A 23 9.20 -23.76 0.50
N VAL A 24 8.41 -24.14 -0.50
CA VAL A 24 7.17 -24.87 -0.29
C VAL A 24 7.56 -26.26 0.19
N LEU A 25 7.29 -26.55 1.47
CA LEU A 25 7.62 -27.83 2.07
C LEU A 25 6.83 -28.95 1.38
N PRO A 26 7.50 -30.00 0.85
CA PRO A 26 6.83 -31.10 0.16
C PRO A 26 6.31 -32.17 1.12
N ALA A 27 5.31 -32.93 0.70
CA ALA A 27 4.73 -34.04 1.44
C ALA A 27 5.75 -35.17 1.72
N ALA A 28 6.84 -35.24 0.96
CA ALA A 28 7.98 -36.13 1.21
C ALA A 28 8.49 -36.04 2.67
N LEU A 29 8.41 -34.86 3.29
CA LEU A 29 8.80 -34.70 4.68
C LEU A 29 7.92 -35.54 5.61
N LEU A 30 6.63 -35.71 5.30
CA LEU A 30 5.68 -36.49 6.11
C LEU A 30 5.92 -38.00 6.02
N ALA A 31 6.76 -38.47 5.10
CA ALA A 31 6.98 -39.89 4.90
C ALA A 31 7.87 -40.49 6.00
N ALA A 32 7.25 -41.12 7.00
CA ALA A 32 7.97 -42.01 7.90
C ALA A 32 8.44 -43.24 7.11
N ARG A 33 9.77 -43.38 6.95
CA ARG A 33 10.39 -44.44 6.15
C ARG A 33 10.42 -45.75 6.93
N VAL A 34 9.31 -46.48 6.89
CA VAL A 34 9.14 -47.78 7.53
C VAL A 34 8.89 -48.84 6.45
N PRO A 35 9.52 -50.03 6.51
CA PRO A 35 9.28 -51.07 5.51
C PRO A 35 7.79 -51.48 5.46
N PRO A 36 7.19 -51.59 4.25
CA PRO A 36 5.81 -52.06 4.13
C PRO A 36 5.74 -53.56 4.48
N ALA A 37 4.55 -54.01 4.84
CA ALA A 37 4.26 -55.44 5.01
C ALA A 37 3.84 -56.09 3.69
N GLY A 38 4.11 -57.39 3.54
CA GLY A 38 3.54 -58.18 2.45
C GLY A 38 2.04 -58.47 2.69
N PRO A 39 1.26 -58.76 1.64
CA PRO A 39 -0.19 -59.02 1.76
C PRO A 39 -0.52 -60.27 2.58
N ASP A 40 0.41 -61.22 2.67
CA ASP A 40 0.30 -62.47 3.44
C ASP A 40 0.95 -62.39 4.84
N ALA A 41 1.51 -61.24 5.22
CA ALA A 41 2.10 -61.06 6.54
C ALA A 41 1.01 -61.21 7.63
N PRO A 42 1.27 -61.94 8.73
CA PRO A 42 0.26 -62.15 9.77
C PRO A 42 -0.01 -60.85 10.53
N CYS A 43 -1.28 -60.58 10.82
CA CYS A 43 -1.70 -59.35 11.51
C CYS A 43 -1.03 -59.16 12.89
N ARG A 44 -0.61 -60.23 13.58
CA ARG A 44 0.20 -60.15 14.81
C ARG A 44 1.49 -59.34 14.59
N GLU A 45 2.15 -59.54 13.46
CA GLU A 45 3.43 -58.90 13.15
C GLU A 45 3.22 -57.38 12.95
N LEU A 46 2.13 -57.01 12.28
CA LEU A 46 1.75 -55.60 12.11
C LEU A 46 1.39 -54.96 13.46
N ARG A 47 0.71 -55.70 14.33
CA ARG A 47 0.38 -55.24 15.70
C ARG A 47 1.65 -55.01 16.52
N ASP A 48 2.60 -55.93 16.49
CA ASP A 48 3.88 -55.80 17.18
C ASP A 48 4.68 -54.60 16.65
N ARG A 49 4.68 -54.37 15.32
CA ARG A 49 5.33 -53.21 14.70
C ARG A 49 4.73 -51.88 15.18
N LEU A 50 3.40 -51.78 15.23
CA LEU A 50 2.71 -50.58 15.73
C LEU A 50 2.91 -50.41 17.24
N ALA A 51 2.97 -51.50 18.01
CA ALA A 51 3.29 -51.44 19.43
C ALA A 51 4.73 -50.92 19.67
N ALA A 52 5.69 -51.37 18.86
CA ALA A 52 7.08 -50.92 18.92
C ALA A 52 7.27 -49.46 18.46
N HIS A 53 6.35 -48.92 17.65
CA HIS A 53 6.42 -47.56 17.11
C HIS A 53 5.11 -46.80 17.39
N PRO A 54 4.93 -46.24 18.60
CA PRO A 54 3.71 -45.52 18.98
C PRO A 54 3.34 -44.35 18.05
N GLY A 55 4.34 -43.72 17.41
CA GLY A 55 4.15 -42.62 16.45
C GLY A 55 3.65 -43.05 15.07
N LEU A 56 3.63 -44.35 14.76
CA LEU A 56 3.06 -44.84 13.50
C LEU A 56 1.54 -45.06 13.63
N PRO A 57 0.73 -44.43 12.77
CA PRO A 57 -0.73 -44.61 12.81
C PRO A 57 -1.17 -45.94 12.18
N ALA A 58 -0.39 -46.46 11.23
CA ALA A 58 -0.71 -47.63 10.43
C ALA A 58 0.55 -48.28 9.84
N VAL A 59 0.38 -49.44 9.21
CA VAL A 59 1.39 -50.14 8.41
C VAL A 59 0.89 -50.26 6.98
N ALA A 60 1.68 -49.80 6.01
CA ALA A 60 1.35 -49.95 4.59
C ALA A 60 1.56 -51.40 4.16
N VAL A 61 0.66 -51.91 3.32
CA VAL A 61 0.79 -53.21 2.66
C VAL A 61 1.18 -52.94 1.21
N ALA A 62 2.28 -53.52 0.76
CA ALA A 62 2.78 -53.31 -0.60
C ALA A 62 3.19 -54.65 -1.25
N ALA A 63 3.16 -54.68 -2.58
CA ALA A 63 3.74 -55.76 -3.35
C ALA A 63 5.28 -55.66 -3.37
N GLY A 64 5.95 -56.74 -3.77
CA GLY A 64 7.43 -56.79 -3.82
C GLY A 64 8.08 -55.78 -4.77
N ASP A 65 7.31 -55.18 -5.68
CA ASP A 65 7.73 -54.10 -6.59
C ASP A 65 7.51 -52.69 -6.03
N GLY A 66 7.05 -52.57 -4.77
CA GLY A 66 6.77 -51.31 -4.09
C GLY A 66 5.40 -50.70 -4.37
N ARG A 67 4.53 -51.38 -5.15
CA ARG A 67 3.15 -50.91 -5.38
C ARG A 67 2.31 -51.05 -4.12
N VAL A 68 1.66 -49.97 -3.71
CA VAL A 68 0.78 -49.94 -2.53
C VAL A 68 -0.48 -50.77 -2.80
N LEU A 69 -0.76 -51.74 -1.93
CA LEU A 69 -1.94 -52.62 -1.98
C LEU A 69 -3.01 -52.23 -0.95
N GLY A 70 -2.60 -51.61 0.16
CA GLY A 70 -3.52 -51.19 1.21
C GLY A 70 -2.83 -50.58 2.42
N LEU A 71 -3.60 -50.22 3.43
CA LEU A 71 -3.12 -49.69 4.70
C LEU A 71 -3.85 -50.38 5.86
N VAL A 72 -3.11 -50.79 6.88
CA VAL A 72 -3.67 -51.42 8.09
C VAL A 72 -3.42 -50.50 9.28
N ASP A 73 -4.47 -49.86 9.77
CA ASP A 73 -4.42 -49.02 10.98
C ASP A 73 -4.63 -49.83 12.27
N ARG A 74 -4.36 -49.19 13.41
CA ARG A 74 -4.53 -49.80 14.75
C ARG A 74 -5.97 -50.28 14.99
N SER A 75 -6.96 -49.46 14.62
CA SER A 75 -8.37 -49.78 14.84
C SER A 75 -8.84 -50.99 14.01
N ALA A 76 -8.25 -51.23 12.84
CA ALA A 76 -8.48 -52.43 12.05
C ALA A 76 -7.94 -53.68 12.74
N LEU A 77 -6.73 -53.61 13.31
CA LEU A 77 -6.11 -54.73 14.03
C LEU A 77 -6.79 -55.03 15.36
N ASP A 78 -7.34 -54.03 16.05
CA ASP A 78 -8.05 -54.20 17.32
C ASP A 78 -9.42 -54.86 17.12
N ARG A 79 -10.04 -54.68 15.95
CA ARG A 79 -11.31 -55.32 15.59
C ARG A 79 -11.14 -56.74 15.04
N LEU A 80 -9.92 -57.15 14.74
CA LEU A 80 -9.64 -58.45 14.13
C LEU A 80 -9.63 -59.56 15.19
N ALA A 81 -10.54 -60.53 15.03
CA ALA A 81 -10.67 -61.67 15.96
C ALA A 81 -9.50 -62.67 15.86
N ASP A 82 -8.99 -62.90 14.64
CA ASP A 82 -7.88 -63.82 14.39
C ASP A 82 -6.56 -63.04 14.17
N PRO A 83 -5.61 -63.08 15.13
CA PRO A 83 -4.33 -62.38 14.99
C PRO A 83 -3.42 -63.00 13.92
N GLU A 84 -3.66 -64.23 13.48
CA GLU A 84 -2.88 -64.89 12.43
C GLU A 84 -3.42 -64.63 11.01
N ALA A 85 -4.56 -63.92 10.89
CA ALA A 85 -5.11 -63.59 9.59
C ALA A 85 -4.09 -62.77 8.77
N PRO A 86 -4.05 -62.94 7.44
CA PRO A 86 -3.11 -62.21 6.59
C PRO A 86 -3.49 -60.73 6.53
N ALA A 87 -2.50 -59.84 6.37
CA ALA A 87 -2.68 -58.39 6.33
C ALA A 87 -3.78 -57.94 5.34
N ARG A 88 -3.92 -58.63 4.19
CA ARG A 88 -4.98 -58.37 3.21
C ARG A 88 -6.41 -58.48 3.76
N ALA A 89 -6.62 -59.23 4.85
CA ALA A 89 -7.93 -59.41 5.48
C ALA A 89 -8.34 -58.23 6.37
N ALA A 90 -7.36 -57.43 6.83
CA ALA A 90 -7.58 -56.29 7.72
C ALA A 90 -7.28 -54.93 7.05
N MET A 91 -6.67 -54.93 5.87
CA MET A 91 -6.28 -53.70 5.18
C MET A 91 -7.46 -52.96 4.57
N ASP A 92 -7.39 -51.64 4.62
CA ASP A 92 -8.13 -50.75 3.73
C ASP A 92 -7.51 -50.83 2.33
N PRO A 93 -8.23 -51.35 1.32
CA PRO A 93 -7.69 -51.57 -0.02
C PRO A 93 -7.61 -50.29 -0.86
N ALA A 94 -8.17 -49.18 -0.38
CA ALA A 94 -8.17 -47.89 -1.07
C ALA A 94 -7.61 -46.77 -0.17
N PRO A 95 -6.36 -46.90 0.32
CA PRO A 95 -5.78 -45.88 1.20
C PRO A 95 -5.60 -44.56 0.45
N LEU A 96 -5.58 -43.45 1.18
CA LEU A 96 -5.24 -42.17 0.57
C LEU A 96 -3.76 -42.16 0.19
N LEU A 97 -3.48 -41.96 -1.10
CA LEU A 97 -2.14 -41.81 -1.64
C LEU A 97 -1.81 -40.33 -1.83
N ILE A 98 -0.72 -39.89 -1.23
CA ILE A 98 -0.20 -38.52 -1.35
C ILE A 98 1.12 -38.58 -2.09
N ASP A 99 1.21 -37.83 -3.20
CA ASP A 99 2.45 -37.68 -3.95
C ASP A 99 3.50 -36.93 -3.11
N SER A 100 4.75 -37.40 -3.12
CA SER A 100 5.85 -36.84 -2.35
C SER A 100 6.12 -35.37 -2.67
N GLY A 101 5.84 -34.92 -3.90
CA GLY A 101 5.99 -33.54 -4.34
C GLY A 101 4.83 -32.62 -3.96
N LEU A 102 3.73 -33.14 -3.40
CA LEU A 102 2.56 -32.32 -3.07
C LEU A 102 2.91 -31.29 -1.97
N PRO A 103 2.58 -30.00 -2.15
CA PRO A 103 2.77 -28.99 -1.11
C PRO A 103 2.07 -29.37 0.20
N LEU A 104 2.75 -29.19 1.33
CA LEU A 104 2.24 -29.53 2.66
C LEU A 104 0.85 -28.93 2.95
N GLY A 105 0.63 -27.67 2.55
CA GLY A 105 -0.64 -26.97 2.71
C GLY A 105 -1.81 -27.56 1.91
N GLU A 106 -1.51 -28.36 0.87
CA GLU A 106 -2.52 -29.03 0.05
C GLU A 106 -2.82 -30.45 0.54
N VAL A 107 -1.88 -31.09 1.26
CA VAL A 107 -2.08 -32.43 1.86
C VAL A 107 -3.31 -32.45 2.77
N GLY A 108 -3.44 -31.46 3.66
CA GLY A 108 -4.59 -31.36 4.57
C GLY A 108 -5.93 -31.22 3.84
N ARG A 109 -5.99 -30.39 2.79
CA ARG A 109 -7.18 -30.23 1.95
C ARG A 109 -7.54 -31.52 1.23
N ARG A 110 -6.53 -32.23 0.72
CA ARG A 110 -6.70 -33.51 0.04
C ARG A 110 -7.25 -34.58 0.99
N ILE A 111 -6.75 -34.63 2.23
CA ILE A 111 -7.30 -35.52 3.25
C ILE A 111 -8.77 -35.19 3.54
N LEU A 112 -9.10 -33.93 3.80
CA LEU A 112 -10.47 -33.51 4.10
C LEU A 112 -11.46 -33.75 2.95
N ARG A 113 -10.99 -33.66 1.71
CA ARG A 113 -11.84 -33.85 0.52
C ARG A 113 -11.99 -35.32 0.16
N ASP A 114 -10.88 -36.06 0.08
CA ASP A 114 -10.84 -37.38 -0.53
C ASP A 114 -11.02 -38.50 0.51
N LYS A 115 -10.49 -38.33 1.74
CA LYS A 115 -10.57 -39.35 2.80
C LYS A 115 -10.35 -38.78 4.22
N PRO A 116 -11.36 -38.14 4.86
CA PRO A 116 -11.19 -37.48 6.17
C PRO A 116 -10.65 -38.39 7.28
N GLY A 117 -11.01 -39.68 7.24
CA GLY A 117 -10.52 -40.69 8.20
C GLY A 117 -9.00 -40.86 8.21
N ALA A 118 -8.31 -40.49 7.12
CA ALA A 118 -6.85 -40.56 7.00
C ALA A 118 -6.10 -39.62 7.97
N LEU A 119 -6.78 -38.64 8.57
CA LEU A 119 -6.20 -37.86 9.67
C LEU A 119 -5.88 -38.75 10.88
N ALA A 120 -6.76 -39.71 11.18
CA ALA A 120 -6.61 -40.62 12.32
C ALA A 120 -5.89 -41.92 11.92
N SER A 121 -6.25 -42.51 10.77
CA SER A 121 -5.69 -43.79 10.30
C SER A 121 -4.34 -43.65 9.60
N GLY A 122 -3.91 -42.42 9.29
CA GLY A 122 -2.74 -42.17 8.44
C GLY A 122 -3.03 -42.32 6.94
N PHE A 123 -2.03 -41.97 6.14
CA PHE A 123 -2.04 -42.04 4.68
C PHE A 123 -0.69 -42.52 4.17
N VAL A 124 -0.63 -42.90 2.89
CA VAL A 124 0.61 -43.39 2.27
C VAL A 124 1.20 -42.30 1.41
N VAL A 125 2.48 -41.99 1.63
CA VAL A 125 3.25 -41.11 0.75
C VAL A 125 3.89 -41.97 -0.33
N VAL A 126 3.74 -41.55 -1.58
CA VAL A 126 4.26 -42.25 -2.76
C VAL A 126 5.18 -41.35 -3.57
N GLU A 127 6.16 -41.95 -4.23
CA GLU A 127 7.05 -41.31 -5.19
C GLU A 127 7.04 -42.14 -6.47
N ASP A 128 6.70 -41.53 -7.60
CA ASP A 128 6.51 -42.22 -8.88
C ASP A 128 5.55 -43.43 -8.80
N GLY A 129 4.50 -43.31 -7.98
CA GLY A 129 3.52 -44.37 -7.74
C GLY A 129 4.00 -45.54 -6.87
N ARG A 130 5.22 -45.48 -6.34
CA ARG A 130 5.78 -46.46 -5.41
C ARG A 130 5.73 -45.96 -3.98
N TYR A 131 5.63 -46.89 -3.04
CA TYR A 131 5.65 -46.62 -1.61
C TYR A 131 6.95 -45.89 -1.20
N LEU A 132 6.80 -44.71 -0.58
CA LEU A 132 7.90 -43.95 0.02
C LEU A 132 7.87 -44.02 1.55
N GLY A 133 6.68 -43.94 2.15
CA GLY A 133 6.51 -43.96 3.60
C GLY A 133 5.07 -43.74 4.05
N ILE A 134 4.87 -43.64 5.36
CA ILE A 134 3.56 -43.42 5.99
C ILE A 134 3.52 -42.01 6.55
N GLY A 135 2.46 -41.27 6.25
CA GLY A 135 2.18 -39.97 6.85
C GLY A 135 1.12 -40.06 7.94
N SER A 136 1.23 -39.19 8.95
CA SER A 136 0.27 -39.07 10.04
C SER A 136 -0.37 -37.67 10.05
N GLY A 137 -1.62 -37.58 10.52
CA GLY A 137 -2.27 -36.28 10.74
C GLY A 137 -1.56 -35.44 11.79
N LEU A 138 -0.94 -36.08 12.80
CA LEU A 138 -0.20 -35.39 13.86
C LEU A 138 1.07 -34.72 13.32
N ASP A 139 1.85 -35.43 12.49
CA ASP A 139 3.05 -34.86 11.87
C ASP A 139 2.70 -33.74 10.89
N LEU A 140 1.60 -33.91 10.13
CA LEU A 140 1.08 -32.86 9.25
C LEU A 140 0.76 -31.59 10.05
N LEU A 141 0.05 -31.72 11.17
CA LEU A 141 -0.29 -30.60 12.04
C LEU A 141 0.96 -29.94 12.63
N ALA A 142 1.89 -30.73 13.18
CA ALA A 142 3.13 -30.21 13.76
C ALA A 142 3.96 -29.42 12.74
N ARG A 143 4.11 -29.95 11.52
CA ARG A 143 4.85 -29.29 10.43
C ARG A 143 4.13 -28.03 9.92
N ALA A 144 2.80 -28.08 9.82
CA ALA A 144 2.01 -26.93 9.42
C ALA A 144 2.07 -25.79 10.45
N ASP A 145 2.05 -26.12 11.75
CA ASP A 145 2.17 -25.17 12.85
C ASP A 145 3.56 -24.52 12.90
N GLU A 146 4.62 -25.31 12.75
CA GLU A 146 5.99 -24.81 12.66
C GLU A 146 6.14 -23.85 11.48
N GLN A 147 5.65 -24.24 10.30
CA GLN A 147 5.68 -23.40 9.11
C GLN A 147 4.87 -22.10 9.28
N ALA A 148 3.70 -22.18 9.92
CA ALA A 148 2.87 -21.01 10.20
C ALA A 148 3.57 -20.05 11.18
N THR A 149 4.20 -20.59 12.23
CA THR A 149 4.93 -19.82 13.24
C THR A 149 6.14 -19.10 12.64
N LEU A 150 6.91 -19.79 11.78
CA LEU A 150 8.05 -19.19 11.09
C LEU A 150 7.61 -18.05 10.16
N ARG A 151 6.57 -18.28 9.34
CA ARG A 151 6.01 -17.24 8.47
C ARG A 151 5.47 -16.04 9.26
N ALA A 152 4.79 -16.29 10.37
CA ALA A 152 4.28 -15.21 11.22
C ALA A 152 5.41 -14.34 11.80
N ARG A 153 6.54 -14.96 12.18
CA ARG A 153 7.74 -14.23 12.64
C ARG A 153 8.38 -13.43 11.51
N GLU A 154 8.60 -14.03 10.35
CA GLU A 154 9.15 -13.35 9.17
C GLU A 154 8.30 -12.13 8.77
N LEU A 155 6.97 -12.30 8.74
CA LEU A 155 6.04 -11.22 8.43
C LEU A 155 6.09 -10.10 9.47
N GLU A 156 6.14 -10.43 10.77
CA GLU A 156 6.22 -9.43 11.83
C GLU A 156 7.57 -8.70 11.83
N GLU A 157 8.68 -9.39 11.52
CA GLU A 157 9.99 -8.77 11.36
C GLU A 157 10.05 -7.83 10.16
N ALA A 158 9.50 -8.26 9.01
CA ALA A 158 9.39 -7.43 7.81
C ALA A 158 8.51 -6.21 8.08
N ARG A 159 7.36 -6.38 8.75
CA ARG A 159 6.46 -5.30 9.17
C ARG A 159 7.18 -4.28 10.06
N ARG A 160 7.89 -4.75 11.09
CA ARG A 160 8.69 -3.89 11.99
C ARG A 160 9.83 -3.18 11.28
N ALA A 161 10.47 -3.81 10.30
CA ALA A 161 11.51 -3.19 9.50
C ALA A 161 10.92 -2.05 8.65
N ALA A 162 9.80 -2.30 7.97
CA ALA A 162 9.08 -1.30 7.17
C ALA A 162 8.62 -0.11 8.03
N GLU A 163 8.00 -0.37 9.20
CA GLU A 163 7.58 0.70 10.12
C GLU A 163 8.75 1.55 10.63
N ARG A 164 9.89 0.92 10.95
CA ARG A 164 11.10 1.66 11.38
C ARG A 164 11.64 2.54 10.27
N ALA A 165 11.71 2.03 9.04
CA ALA A 165 12.18 2.79 7.89
C ALA A 165 11.27 4.01 7.63
N ASP A 166 9.96 3.84 7.71
CA ASP A 166 9.00 4.92 7.52
C ASP A 166 9.07 5.99 8.63
N ARG A 167 9.20 5.58 9.90
CA ARG A 167 9.44 6.52 11.01
C ARG A 167 10.74 7.30 10.83
N ALA A 168 11.82 6.63 10.41
CA ALA A 168 13.09 7.29 10.14
C ALA A 168 12.99 8.30 8.99
N LYS A 169 12.30 7.95 7.90
CA LYS A 169 12.01 8.85 6.76
C LYS A 169 11.26 10.10 7.23
N THR A 170 10.19 9.91 8.00
CA THR A 170 9.37 11.03 8.52
C THR A 170 10.18 11.93 9.45
N ALA A 171 10.94 11.35 10.38
CA ALA A 171 11.79 12.10 11.31
C ALA A 171 12.91 12.86 10.60
N PHE A 172 13.52 12.25 9.58
CA PHE A 172 14.53 12.89 8.74
C PHE A 172 13.98 14.13 8.04
N PHE A 173 12.83 14.01 7.36
CA PHE A 173 12.23 15.17 6.70
C PHE A 173 11.82 16.24 7.70
N ALA A 174 11.27 15.88 8.87
CA ALA A 174 10.87 16.84 9.88
C ALA A 174 12.06 17.64 10.42
N CYS A 175 13.18 16.97 10.68
CA CYS A 175 14.43 17.60 11.11
C CYS A 175 14.99 18.51 10.00
N MET A 176 15.12 18.00 8.78
CA MET A 176 15.60 18.78 7.63
C MET A 176 14.75 20.01 7.36
N SER A 177 13.43 19.92 7.56
CA SER A 177 12.54 21.08 7.39
C SER A 177 12.86 22.19 8.38
N HIS A 178 13.20 21.85 9.63
CA HIS A 178 13.60 22.83 10.63
C HIS A 178 14.97 23.45 10.30
N GLU A 179 15.93 22.61 9.89
CA GLU A 179 17.28 23.04 9.51
C GLU A 179 17.30 23.90 8.24
N ILE A 180 16.37 23.69 7.29
CA ILE A 180 16.23 24.53 6.09
C ILE A 180 15.44 25.80 6.40
N ARG A 181 14.41 25.74 7.25
CA ARG A 181 13.57 26.90 7.59
C ARG A 181 14.35 28.06 8.16
N THR A 182 15.28 27.78 9.06
CA THR A 182 16.05 28.83 9.74
C THR A 182 16.89 29.68 8.78
N PRO A 183 17.80 29.12 7.96
CA PRO A 183 18.59 29.89 7.00
C PRO A 183 17.72 30.49 5.88
N LEU A 184 16.67 29.79 5.45
CA LEU A 184 15.81 30.29 4.38
C LEU A 184 14.97 31.48 4.84
N ASN A 185 14.43 31.45 6.06
CA ASN A 185 13.72 32.59 6.65
C ASN A 185 14.64 33.81 6.80
N ALA A 186 15.92 33.61 7.14
CA ALA A 186 16.88 34.70 7.18
C ALA A 186 17.12 35.30 5.78
N MET A 187 17.33 34.45 4.76
CA MET A 187 17.51 34.91 3.37
C MET A 187 16.28 35.66 2.84
N MET A 188 15.07 35.12 3.07
CA MET A 188 13.83 35.79 2.72
C MET A 188 13.66 37.12 3.45
N GLY A 189 13.99 37.18 4.75
CA GLY A 189 13.93 38.42 5.53
C GLY A 189 14.86 39.50 4.98
N PHE A 190 16.10 39.16 4.61
CA PHE A 190 17.01 40.11 3.98
C PHE A 190 16.54 40.54 2.58
N ALA A 191 16.01 39.61 1.80
CA ALA A 191 15.45 39.90 0.49
C ALA A 191 14.25 40.86 0.58
N GLU A 192 13.33 40.64 1.52
CA GLU A 192 12.21 41.56 1.77
C GLU A 192 12.67 42.94 2.26
N LEU A 193 13.72 43.01 3.08
CA LEU A 193 14.29 44.29 3.52
C LEU A 193 14.89 45.08 2.35
N LEU A 194 15.53 44.39 1.41
CA LEU A 194 16.05 44.98 0.17
C LEU A 194 14.91 45.45 -0.74
N GLU A 195 13.88 44.63 -0.92
CA GLU A 195 12.70 44.96 -1.73
C GLU A 195 11.97 46.21 -1.21
N LYS A 196 11.84 46.32 0.12
CA LYS A 196 11.21 47.44 0.81
C LYS A 196 12.10 48.68 0.95
N GLU A 197 13.36 48.61 0.50
CA GLU A 197 14.34 49.72 0.55
C GLU A 197 14.49 50.35 1.95
N VAL A 198 14.43 49.54 3.01
CA VAL A 198 14.39 50.02 4.41
C VAL A 198 15.63 50.86 4.79
N LEU A 199 16.78 50.59 4.17
CA LEU A 199 18.04 51.32 4.40
C LEU A 199 18.31 52.42 3.36
N GLY A 200 17.31 52.77 2.54
CA GLY A 200 17.40 53.79 1.51
C GLY A 200 17.20 53.24 0.09
N PRO A 201 17.03 54.14 -0.89
CA PRO A 201 16.63 53.78 -2.24
C PRO A 201 17.72 53.00 -2.99
N ILE A 202 17.32 51.94 -3.70
CA ILE A 202 18.20 51.15 -4.54
C ILE A 202 18.26 51.81 -5.92
N ARG A 203 19.45 52.26 -6.33
CA ARG A 203 19.63 53.01 -7.59
C ARG A 203 19.32 52.22 -8.85
N ASN A 204 19.58 50.91 -8.85
CA ASN A 204 19.30 50.04 -9.98
C ASN A 204 18.07 49.17 -9.65
N PRO A 205 16.93 49.37 -10.33
CA PRO A 205 15.70 48.63 -10.05
C PRO A 205 15.85 47.11 -10.20
N LEU A 206 16.80 46.63 -11.02
CA LEU A 206 17.07 45.19 -11.17
C LEU A 206 17.44 44.50 -9.85
N TYR A 207 18.06 45.20 -8.90
CA TYR A 207 18.35 44.62 -7.58
C TYR A 207 17.10 44.43 -6.73
N ARG A 208 16.08 45.28 -6.91
CA ARG A 208 14.77 45.10 -6.27
C ARG A 208 14.09 43.86 -6.85
N ASP A 209 14.15 43.70 -8.17
CA ASP A 209 13.59 42.53 -8.86
C ASP A 209 14.29 41.24 -8.39
N TYR A 210 15.62 41.22 -8.30
CA TYR A 210 16.34 40.06 -7.76
C TYR A 210 16.00 39.76 -6.29
N ALA A 211 15.82 40.80 -5.47
CA ALA A 211 15.40 40.62 -4.09
C ALA A 211 13.98 40.01 -4.02
N HIS A 212 13.07 40.47 -4.88
CA HIS A 212 11.75 39.90 -5.02
C HIS A 212 11.82 38.41 -5.41
N ASP A 213 12.61 38.07 -6.43
CA ASP A 213 12.79 36.70 -6.93
C ASP A 213 13.36 35.77 -5.86
N ILE A 214 14.33 36.23 -5.05
CA ILE A 214 14.89 35.46 -3.93
C ILE A 214 13.82 35.20 -2.87
N ALA A 215 13.04 36.22 -2.50
CA ALA A 215 11.99 36.09 -1.50
C ALA A 215 10.87 35.16 -1.98
N GLU A 216 10.48 35.23 -3.26
CA GLU A 216 9.47 34.35 -3.86
C GLU A 216 9.97 32.91 -3.95
N SER A 217 11.21 32.71 -4.42
CA SER A 217 11.83 31.37 -4.52
C SER A 217 11.97 30.70 -3.15
N GLY A 218 12.31 31.47 -2.11
CA GLY A 218 12.39 30.95 -0.74
C GLY A 218 11.03 30.53 -0.18
N ARG A 219 9.98 31.32 -0.45
CA ARG A 219 8.60 30.97 -0.07
C ARG A 219 8.15 29.69 -0.76
N TYR A 220 8.39 29.60 -2.07
CA TYR A 220 8.09 28.41 -2.85
C TYR A 220 8.79 27.15 -2.30
N LEU A 221 10.08 27.23 -1.95
CA LEU A 221 10.81 26.11 -1.37
C LEU A 221 10.28 25.71 0.02
N MET A 222 9.87 26.67 0.86
CA MET A 222 9.21 26.36 2.13
C MET A 222 7.91 25.60 1.94
N ASP A 223 7.06 26.05 1.01
CA ASP A 223 5.78 25.41 0.71
C ASP A 223 5.99 23.98 0.21
N LEU A 224 6.97 23.78 -0.67
CA LEU A 224 7.43 22.47 -1.14
C LEU A 224 7.77 21.50 -0.01
N ILE A 225 8.58 21.97 0.93
CA ILE A 225 9.04 21.17 2.07
C ILE A 225 7.86 20.82 2.98
N ASN A 226 6.97 21.78 3.23
CA ASN A 226 5.78 21.55 4.04
C ASN A 226 4.81 20.57 3.38
N ASP A 227 4.58 20.68 2.07
CA ASP A 227 3.74 19.76 1.31
C ASP A 227 4.32 18.33 1.33
N LEU A 228 5.64 18.18 1.18
CA LEU A 228 6.32 16.89 1.29
C LEU A 228 6.16 16.26 2.68
N LEU A 229 6.29 17.07 3.73
CA LEU A 229 6.07 16.62 5.10
C LEU A 229 4.63 16.19 5.34
N ASP A 230 3.67 17.00 4.88
CA ASP A 230 2.25 16.71 5.04
C ASP A 230 1.87 15.43 4.30
N LEU A 231 2.35 15.26 3.06
CA LEU A 231 2.13 14.05 2.27
C LEU A 231 2.74 12.83 2.97
N SER A 232 3.99 12.92 3.44
CA SER A 232 4.64 11.82 4.16
C SER A 232 3.91 11.45 5.46
N LYS A 233 3.34 12.43 6.18
CA LYS A 233 2.54 12.16 7.38
C LYS A 233 1.19 11.54 7.03
N ALA A 234 0.55 12.01 5.97
CA ALA A 234 -0.73 11.50 5.51
C ALA A 234 -0.62 10.04 5.02
N GLU A 235 0.41 9.70 4.23
CA GLU A 235 0.68 8.33 3.79
C GLU A 235 0.94 7.37 4.96
N ALA A 236 1.62 7.85 6.01
CA ALA A 236 1.89 7.07 7.21
C ALA A 236 0.69 7.00 8.19
N GLY A 237 -0.44 7.64 7.89
CA GLY A 237 -1.61 7.73 8.78
C GLY A 237 -1.33 8.51 10.08
N ARG A 238 -0.33 9.39 10.09
CA ARG A 238 0.11 10.18 11.25
C ARG A 238 -0.35 11.64 11.23
N LEU A 239 -1.08 12.05 10.19
CA LEU A 239 -1.62 13.40 10.10
C LEU A 239 -2.96 13.47 10.85
N GLU A 240 -2.96 14.13 12.00
CA GLU A 240 -4.17 14.41 12.77
C GLU A 240 -4.82 15.71 12.28
N LEU A 241 -6.14 15.68 12.02
CA LEU A 241 -6.91 16.86 11.60
C LEU A 241 -7.33 17.68 12.82
N ALA A 242 -7.14 19.00 12.75
CA ALA A 242 -7.66 19.93 13.75
C ALA A 242 -9.08 20.35 13.36
N GLU A 243 -10.05 19.45 13.58
CA GLU A 243 -11.41 19.61 13.09
C GLU A 243 -12.22 20.64 13.88
N SER A 244 -13.00 21.43 13.15
CA SER A 244 -13.90 22.46 13.69
C SER A 244 -15.08 22.68 12.75
N THR A 245 -16.08 23.43 13.21
CA THR A 245 -17.18 23.88 12.35
C THR A 245 -16.69 25.01 11.44
N VAL A 246 -16.64 24.75 10.14
CA VAL A 246 -16.07 25.67 9.13
C VAL A 246 -17.18 26.31 8.29
N ASP A 247 -17.10 27.63 8.15
CA ASP A 247 -17.84 28.41 7.16
C ASP A 247 -17.15 28.28 5.80
N VAL A 248 -17.67 27.37 4.97
CA VAL A 248 -17.09 27.01 3.68
C VAL A 248 -17.06 28.18 2.69
N PRO A 249 -18.15 28.95 2.49
CA PRO A 249 -18.13 30.17 1.67
C PRO A 249 -17.01 31.14 2.07
N ARG A 250 -16.81 31.37 3.37
CA ARG A 250 -15.75 32.26 3.87
C ARG A 250 -14.36 31.77 3.48
N VAL A 251 -14.09 30.48 3.62
CA VAL A 251 -12.78 29.89 3.27
C VAL A 251 -12.56 29.98 1.76
N ALA A 252 -13.57 29.60 0.97
CA ALA A 252 -13.54 29.59 -0.49
C ALA A 252 -13.28 30.97 -1.09
N VAL A 253 -14.05 31.99 -0.68
CA VAL A 253 -13.85 33.39 -1.12
C VAL A 253 -12.47 33.91 -0.69
N GLY A 254 -12.02 33.54 0.52
CA GLY A 254 -10.68 33.86 0.99
C GLY A 254 -9.57 33.28 0.11
N SER A 255 -9.73 32.04 -0.37
CA SER A 255 -8.77 31.40 -1.26
C SER A 255 -8.74 32.04 -2.65
N VAL A 256 -9.90 32.40 -3.21
CA VAL A 256 -9.99 33.12 -4.49
C VAL A 256 -9.28 34.48 -4.41
N ARG A 257 -9.50 35.22 -3.33
CA ARG A 257 -8.87 36.54 -3.14
C ARG A 257 -7.33 36.48 -3.12
N LEU A 258 -6.76 35.40 -2.59
CA LEU A 258 -5.31 35.21 -2.56
C LEU A 258 -4.71 34.98 -3.96
N LEU A 259 -5.51 34.47 -4.91
CA LEU A 259 -5.06 34.16 -6.26
C LEU A 259 -5.48 35.21 -7.31
N SER A 260 -6.28 36.21 -6.94
CA SER A 260 -6.82 37.20 -7.89
C SER A 260 -5.72 37.97 -8.64
N ASP A 261 -4.66 38.40 -7.95
CA ASP A 261 -3.54 39.13 -8.60
C ASP A 261 -2.77 38.23 -9.58
N ARG A 262 -2.48 36.98 -9.15
CA ARG A 262 -1.80 35.98 -9.99
C ARG A 262 -2.62 35.64 -11.23
N ALA A 263 -3.93 35.44 -11.08
CA ALA A 263 -4.83 35.18 -12.19
C ALA A 263 -4.93 36.37 -13.16
N GLY A 264 -5.02 37.60 -12.62
CA GLY A 264 -4.98 38.82 -13.42
C GLY A 264 -3.71 38.96 -14.25
N ARG A 265 -2.53 38.67 -13.67
CA ARG A 265 -1.25 38.66 -14.40
C ARG A 265 -1.18 37.57 -15.47
N ALA A 266 -1.86 36.43 -15.25
CA ALA A 266 -1.95 35.34 -16.21
C ALA A 266 -3.01 35.57 -17.30
N GLY A 267 -3.84 36.62 -17.18
CA GLY A 267 -4.96 36.87 -18.09
C GLY A 267 -6.12 35.89 -17.91
N VAL A 268 -6.30 35.30 -16.73
CA VAL A 268 -7.33 34.30 -16.43
C VAL A 268 -8.37 34.91 -15.49
N ALA A 269 -9.66 34.74 -15.81
CA ALA A 269 -10.75 35.17 -14.94
C ALA A 269 -11.07 34.09 -13.89
N ILE A 270 -11.29 34.50 -12.63
CA ILE A 270 -11.81 33.60 -11.59
C ILE A 270 -13.25 34.01 -11.26
N GLU A 271 -14.18 33.09 -11.45
CA GLU A 271 -15.59 33.23 -11.13
C GLU A 271 -15.95 32.41 -9.89
N THR A 272 -16.89 32.92 -9.08
CA THR A 272 -17.41 32.23 -7.90
C THR A 272 -18.91 32.03 -8.01
N GLU A 273 -19.33 30.77 -8.02
CA GLU A 273 -20.73 30.34 -8.04
C GLU A 273 -21.05 29.61 -6.73
N LEU A 274 -20.93 30.35 -5.61
CA LEU A 274 -21.21 29.83 -4.28
C LEU A 274 -22.58 30.30 -3.80
N PRO A 275 -23.47 29.38 -3.35
CA PRO A 275 -24.70 29.75 -2.68
C PRO A 275 -24.41 30.65 -1.47
N SER A 276 -25.29 31.63 -1.23
CA SER A 276 -25.14 32.57 -0.11
C SER A 276 -25.18 31.88 1.27
N ALA A 277 -25.71 30.67 1.34
CA ALA A 277 -25.71 29.83 2.53
C ALA A 277 -25.45 28.37 2.15
N LEU A 278 -24.22 27.91 2.37
CA LEU A 278 -23.92 26.49 2.46
C LEU A 278 -23.96 26.07 3.93
N PRO A 279 -24.38 24.82 4.24
CA PRO A 279 -24.28 24.30 5.59
C PRO A 279 -22.82 24.32 6.06
N PRO A 280 -22.58 24.45 7.39
CA PRO A 280 -21.24 24.35 7.93
C PRO A 280 -20.66 22.95 7.68
N LEU A 281 -19.33 22.88 7.58
CA LEU A 281 -18.59 21.63 7.39
C LEU A 281 -17.74 21.33 8.62
N HIS A 282 -17.81 20.11 9.15
CA HIS A 282 -16.87 19.63 10.16
C HIS A 282 -15.55 19.21 9.50
N ALA A 283 -14.55 20.10 9.56
CA ALA A 283 -13.28 19.95 8.88
C ALA A 283 -12.14 20.74 9.54
N ASP A 284 -10.90 20.45 9.14
CA ASP A 284 -9.75 21.31 9.42
C ASP A 284 -9.74 22.49 8.42
N GLU A 285 -10.02 23.70 8.91
CA GLU A 285 -10.09 24.92 8.07
C GLU A 285 -8.78 25.16 7.30
N ARG A 286 -7.63 24.87 7.92
CA ARG A 286 -6.31 25.12 7.30
C ARG A 286 -6.08 24.15 6.15
N LYS A 287 -6.41 22.87 6.35
CA LYS A 287 -6.28 21.85 5.30
C LYS A 287 -7.30 22.04 4.18
N LEU A 288 -8.53 22.45 4.51
CA LEU A 288 -9.51 22.84 3.48
C LEU A 288 -9.00 23.99 2.61
N ARG A 289 -8.44 25.04 3.23
CA ARG A 289 -7.83 26.16 2.51
C ARG A 289 -6.67 25.71 1.62
N GLN A 290 -5.81 24.83 2.13
CA GLN A 290 -4.67 24.26 1.38
C GLN A 290 -5.15 23.50 0.14
N MET A 291 -6.17 22.64 0.28
CA MET A 291 -6.77 21.92 -0.85
C MET A 291 -7.31 22.90 -1.91
N LEU A 292 -8.10 23.90 -1.49
CA LEU A 292 -8.66 24.89 -2.43
C LEU A 292 -7.58 25.71 -3.14
N LEU A 293 -6.54 26.14 -2.42
CA LEU A 293 -5.42 26.87 -3.03
C LEU A 293 -4.66 26.00 -4.03
N ASN A 294 -4.45 24.73 -3.74
CA ASN A 294 -3.81 23.80 -4.67
C ASN A 294 -4.63 23.62 -5.96
N LEU A 295 -5.94 23.40 -5.82
CA LEU A 295 -6.83 23.24 -6.98
C LEU A 295 -6.91 24.53 -7.81
N LEU A 296 -7.15 25.68 -7.18
CA LEU A 296 -7.27 26.98 -7.86
C LEU A 296 -5.94 27.40 -8.50
N SER A 297 -4.81 27.18 -7.84
CA SER A 297 -3.49 27.51 -8.39
C SER A 297 -3.17 26.67 -9.62
N ASN A 298 -3.48 25.36 -9.59
CA ASN A 298 -3.36 24.49 -10.75
C ASN A 298 -4.27 24.94 -11.89
N ALA A 299 -5.53 25.25 -11.60
CA ALA A 299 -6.49 25.75 -12.57
C ALA A 299 -5.98 27.03 -13.27
N VAL A 300 -5.52 28.04 -12.51
CA VAL A 300 -4.95 29.28 -13.07
C VAL A 300 -3.68 29.01 -13.88
N LYS A 301 -2.82 28.11 -13.41
CA LYS A 301 -1.54 27.78 -14.04
C LYS A 301 -1.71 27.13 -15.43
N PHE A 302 -2.71 26.27 -15.58
CA PHE A 302 -2.91 25.46 -16.80
C PHE A 302 -4.02 25.99 -17.72
N THR A 303 -4.62 27.13 -17.35
CA THR A 303 -5.58 27.86 -18.18
C THR A 303 -4.85 28.90 -19.02
N PRO A 304 -4.97 28.87 -20.36
CA PRO A 304 -4.44 29.93 -21.22
C PRO A 304 -5.05 31.31 -20.91
N PRO A 305 -4.40 32.41 -21.34
CA PRO A 305 -5.01 33.74 -21.29
C PRO A 305 -6.39 33.76 -21.95
N ASP A 306 -7.27 34.62 -21.44
CA ASP A 306 -8.70 34.72 -21.78
C ASP A 306 -9.57 33.52 -21.33
N GLY A 307 -8.99 32.55 -20.62
CA GLY A 307 -9.72 31.44 -20.02
C GLY A 307 -10.38 31.78 -18.68
N VAL A 308 -11.22 30.85 -18.21
CA VAL A 308 -12.03 31.02 -17.00
C VAL A 308 -11.81 29.86 -16.03
N VAL A 309 -11.70 30.19 -14.74
CA VAL A 309 -11.71 29.26 -13.62
C VAL A 309 -12.92 29.54 -12.75
N THR A 310 -13.81 28.58 -12.58
CA THR A 310 -15.03 28.70 -11.77
C THR A 310 -14.89 27.89 -10.49
N LEU A 311 -15.10 28.53 -9.34
CA LEU A 311 -15.26 27.88 -8.04
C LEU A 311 -16.74 27.83 -7.66
N SER A 312 -17.30 26.63 -7.55
CA SER A 312 -18.70 26.43 -7.16
C SER A 312 -18.83 25.51 -5.94
N GLY A 313 -19.98 25.61 -5.26
CA GLY A 313 -20.28 24.78 -4.09
C GLY A 313 -21.74 24.37 -4.07
N ALA A 314 -22.02 23.11 -3.77
CA ALA A 314 -23.38 22.59 -3.71
C ALA A 314 -23.51 21.46 -2.69
N VAL A 315 -24.69 21.30 -2.12
CA VAL A 315 -25.07 20.11 -1.35
C VAL A 315 -25.90 19.23 -2.28
N ALA A 316 -25.47 17.99 -2.49
CA ALA A 316 -26.21 17.03 -3.30
C ALA A 316 -27.39 16.44 -2.53
N GLU A 317 -28.29 15.74 -3.24
CA GLU A 317 -29.50 15.13 -2.64
C GLU A 317 -29.17 14.08 -1.56
N ASP A 318 -27.99 13.44 -1.66
CA ASP A 318 -27.47 12.48 -0.68
C ASP A 318 -26.86 13.15 0.57
N GLY A 319 -26.93 14.49 0.67
CA GLY A 319 -26.38 15.28 1.77
C GLY A 319 -24.88 15.55 1.66
N THR A 320 -24.20 15.07 0.61
CA THR A 320 -22.77 15.34 0.42
C THR A 320 -22.52 16.80 0.03
N LEU A 321 -21.48 17.42 0.59
CA LEU A 321 -21.03 18.75 0.18
C LEU A 321 -19.97 18.59 -0.91
N ARG A 322 -20.17 19.29 -2.03
CA ARG A 322 -19.27 19.32 -3.18
C ARG A 322 -18.70 20.70 -3.36
N LEU A 323 -17.38 20.81 -3.41
CA LEU A 323 -16.67 22.03 -3.81
C LEU A 323 -15.93 21.74 -5.10
N THR A 324 -16.28 22.48 -6.16
CA THR A 324 -15.83 22.20 -7.51
C THR A 324 -14.98 23.36 -8.02
N VAL A 325 -13.78 23.05 -8.50
CA VAL A 325 -12.94 23.96 -9.27
C VAL A 325 -12.95 23.46 -10.72
N ARG A 326 -13.50 24.27 -11.61
CA ARG A 326 -13.56 23.98 -13.05
C ARG A 326 -12.71 25.00 -13.80
N ASP A 327 -11.90 24.54 -14.73
CA ASP A 327 -11.11 25.39 -15.61
C ASP A 327 -11.41 25.10 -17.09
N THR A 328 -11.11 26.08 -17.95
CA THR A 328 -11.13 25.94 -19.41
C THR A 328 -9.72 25.75 -19.99
N GLY A 329 -8.84 25.09 -19.24
CA GLY A 329 -7.45 24.90 -19.59
C GLY A 329 -7.20 23.77 -20.59
N ILE A 330 -5.94 23.35 -20.66
CA ILE A 330 -5.47 22.34 -21.61
C ILE A 330 -6.02 20.93 -21.36
N GLY A 331 -6.55 20.66 -20.16
CA GLY A 331 -6.98 19.33 -19.74
C GLY A 331 -5.83 18.30 -19.71
N MET A 332 -6.19 17.04 -19.48
CA MET A 332 -5.24 15.92 -19.39
C MET A 332 -5.83 14.69 -20.10
N SER A 333 -4.96 13.88 -20.69
CA SER A 333 -5.27 12.50 -21.09
C SER A 333 -5.34 11.58 -19.86
N ALA A 334 -5.81 10.33 -20.04
CA ALA A 334 -5.89 9.36 -18.96
C ALA A 334 -4.51 9.05 -18.34
N ASP A 335 -3.50 8.82 -19.20
CA ASP A 335 -2.13 8.54 -18.76
C ASP A 335 -1.51 9.74 -18.00
N GLU A 336 -1.81 10.97 -18.46
CA GLU A 336 -1.37 12.19 -17.81
C GLU A 336 -2.05 12.40 -16.45
N LEU A 337 -3.33 12.04 -16.33
CA LEU A 337 -4.07 12.07 -15.07
C LEU A 337 -3.52 11.06 -14.06
N GLU A 338 -3.23 9.83 -14.49
CA GLU A 338 -2.59 8.82 -13.64
C GLU A 338 -1.25 9.35 -13.12
N LYS A 339 -0.42 9.89 -14.02
CA LYS A 339 0.86 10.51 -13.64
C LYS A 339 0.65 11.68 -12.68
N ALA A 340 -0.33 12.56 -12.90
CA ALA A 340 -0.58 13.73 -12.04
C ALA A 340 -1.02 13.35 -10.61
N LEU A 341 -1.55 12.15 -10.41
CA LEU A 341 -1.93 11.61 -9.09
C LEU A 341 -0.77 10.93 -8.36
N GLU A 342 0.36 10.68 -9.04
CA GLU A 342 1.57 10.18 -8.42
C GLU A 342 2.38 11.31 -7.75
N PRO A 343 2.99 11.07 -6.58
CA PRO A 343 3.93 12.02 -5.99
C PRO A 343 5.06 12.35 -6.97
N TRP A 344 5.32 13.65 -7.20
CA TRP A 344 6.30 14.18 -8.16
C TRP A 344 5.91 13.99 -9.64
N GLY A 345 4.70 13.52 -9.90
CA GLY A 345 4.16 13.42 -11.25
C GLY A 345 4.05 14.78 -11.92
N GLN A 346 4.79 14.97 -13.02
CA GLN A 346 4.71 16.17 -13.85
C GLN A 346 4.40 15.80 -15.30
N ILE A 347 3.48 16.54 -15.91
CA ILE A 347 3.07 16.37 -17.31
C ILE A 347 3.95 17.27 -18.19
N ASP A 348 4.58 16.68 -19.21
CA ASP A 348 5.47 17.37 -20.16
C ASP A 348 4.70 18.13 -21.25
N SER A 349 3.85 19.10 -20.86
CA SER A 349 3.14 19.95 -21.82
C SER A 349 3.93 21.23 -22.14
N ALA A 350 3.68 21.85 -23.31
CA ALA A 350 4.36 23.09 -23.72
C ALA A 350 4.12 24.26 -22.75
N LEU A 351 2.95 24.31 -22.11
CA LEU A 351 2.61 25.25 -21.03
C LEU A 351 3.19 24.81 -19.66
N GLY A 352 3.32 23.49 -19.44
CA GLY A 352 3.99 22.90 -18.27
C GLY A 352 5.50 23.17 -18.22
N ARG A 353 6.17 23.21 -19.38
CA ARG A 353 7.61 23.54 -19.49
C ARG A 353 7.96 24.95 -19.01
N ASN A 354 7.02 25.90 -19.13
CA ASN A 354 7.21 27.27 -18.66
C ASN A 354 6.83 27.47 -17.19
N HIS A 355 6.25 26.47 -16.53
CA HIS A 355 5.79 26.61 -15.16
C HIS A 355 6.20 25.42 -14.28
N ILE A 356 7.28 25.62 -13.52
CA ILE A 356 7.79 24.67 -12.52
C ILE A 356 6.68 24.40 -11.50
N GLY A 357 6.11 23.18 -11.53
CA GLY A 357 5.23 22.67 -10.48
C GLY A 357 6.00 21.75 -9.56
N THR A 358 5.45 21.45 -8.39
CA THR A 358 6.07 20.53 -7.43
C THR A 358 5.73 19.06 -7.72
N GLY A 359 4.58 18.81 -8.36
CA GLY A 359 4.00 17.47 -8.51
C GLY A 359 3.45 16.89 -7.21
N LEU A 360 3.32 17.69 -6.14
CA LEU A 360 2.85 17.24 -4.83
C LEU A 360 1.44 17.72 -4.48
N GLY A 361 0.98 18.82 -5.10
CA GLY A 361 -0.27 19.48 -4.71
C GLY A 361 -1.52 18.61 -4.90
N LEU A 362 -1.62 17.89 -6.02
CA LEU A 362 -2.78 17.03 -6.32
C LEU A 362 -2.78 15.73 -5.49
N PRO A 363 -1.67 14.97 -5.36
CA PRO A 363 -1.58 13.85 -4.43
C PRO A 363 -1.90 14.25 -2.99
N LEU A 364 -1.37 15.38 -2.53
CA LEU A 364 -1.66 15.88 -1.18
C LEU A 364 -3.14 16.24 -1.01
N THR A 365 -3.74 16.91 -2.00
CA THR A 365 -5.17 17.26 -1.97
C THR A 365 -6.04 16.01 -1.86
N LYS A 366 -5.74 14.98 -2.65
CA LYS A 366 -6.42 13.68 -2.58
C LYS A 366 -6.31 13.07 -1.18
N ARG A 367 -5.11 13.05 -0.58
CA ARG A 367 -4.91 12.52 0.78
C ARG A 367 -5.63 13.32 1.86
N LEU A 368 -5.62 14.65 1.75
CA LEU A 368 -6.28 15.51 2.73
C LEU A 368 -7.80 15.32 2.71
N VAL A 369 -8.43 15.18 1.53
CA VAL A 369 -9.88 14.93 1.46
C VAL A 369 -10.23 13.51 1.91
N GLU A 370 -9.39 12.51 1.62
CA GLU A 370 -9.53 11.13 2.12
C GLU A 370 -9.46 11.08 3.66
N LEU A 371 -8.58 11.86 4.29
CA LEU A 371 -8.51 11.98 5.75
C LEU A 371 -9.78 12.61 6.35
N HIS A 372 -10.48 13.46 5.59
CA HIS A 372 -11.80 13.95 5.94
C HIS A 372 -12.92 12.96 5.57
N GLY A 373 -12.62 11.69 5.28
CA GLY A 373 -13.60 10.68 4.87
C GLY A 373 -14.29 10.98 3.53
N GLY A 374 -13.76 11.93 2.78
CA GLY A 374 -14.25 12.35 1.47
C GLY A 374 -13.46 11.73 0.32
N ARG A 375 -13.67 12.26 -0.88
CA ARG A 375 -12.90 11.89 -2.06
C ARG A 375 -12.69 13.09 -3.00
N LEU A 376 -11.74 12.95 -3.91
CA LEU A 376 -11.47 13.89 -4.98
C LEU A 376 -11.93 13.27 -6.31
N ASP A 377 -12.96 13.83 -6.92
CA ASP A 377 -13.42 13.44 -8.26
C ASP A 377 -12.76 14.36 -9.30
N ILE A 378 -12.24 13.79 -10.39
CA ILE A 378 -11.58 14.55 -11.46
C ILE A 378 -12.20 14.16 -12.80
N ASP A 379 -12.72 15.13 -13.52
CA ASP A 379 -13.19 15.00 -14.91
C ASP A 379 -12.33 15.90 -15.80
N THR A 380 -11.64 15.32 -16.76
CA THR A 380 -10.68 16.03 -17.61
C THR A 380 -10.58 15.34 -18.97
N ALA A 381 -10.37 16.14 -20.01
CA ALA A 381 -10.05 15.65 -21.33
C ALA A 381 -9.16 16.67 -22.04
N PRO A 382 -8.27 16.22 -22.95
CA PRO A 382 -7.42 17.14 -23.71
C PRO A 382 -8.24 18.22 -24.42
N ASP A 383 -7.82 19.47 -24.26
CA ASP A 383 -8.42 20.69 -24.81
C ASP A 383 -9.86 20.98 -24.35
N ARG A 384 -10.34 20.34 -23.27
CA ARG A 384 -11.67 20.60 -22.68
C ARG A 384 -11.64 21.16 -21.26
N GLY A 385 -10.43 21.41 -20.73
CA GLY A 385 -10.22 21.82 -19.35
C GLY A 385 -10.34 20.69 -18.34
N THR A 386 -10.32 21.05 -17.07
CA THR A 386 -10.42 20.10 -15.95
C THR A 386 -11.46 20.56 -14.94
N THR A 387 -12.21 19.60 -14.40
CA THR A 387 -13.14 19.79 -13.29
C THR A 387 -12.69 18.91 -12.12
N MET A 388 -12.27 19.53 -11.02
CA MET A 388 -11.86 18.84 -9.80
C MET A 388 -12.87 19.12 -8.69
N THR A 389 -13.41 18.07 -8.09
CA THR A 389 -14.46 18.16 -7.08
C THR A 389 -14.02 17.52 -5.76
N LEU A 390 -13.93 18.32 -4.71
CA LEU A 390 -13.81 17.84 -3.34
C LEU A 390 -15.20 17.43 -2.84
N VAL A 391 -15.37 16.15 -2.52
CA VAL A 391 -16.63 15.59 -2.03
C VAL A 391 -16.49 15.22 -0.56
N PHE A 392 -17.27 15.87 0.30
CA PHE A 392 -17.33 15.58 1.74
C PHE A 392 -18.60 14.80 2.08
N PRO A 393 -18.51 13.77 2.94
CA PRO A 393 -19.64 12.93 3.31
C PRO A 393 -20.68 13.70 4.13
N ALA A 394 -21.96 13.29 4.02
CA ALA A 394 -23.09 13.97 4.67
C ALA A 394 -22.95 14.09 6.20
N GLU A 395 -22.30 13.13 6.85
CA GLU A 395 -22.03 13.13 8.30
C GLU A 395 -21.15 14.31 8.77
N ARG A 396 -20.46 14.98 7.85
CA ARG A 396 -19.66 16.19 8.13
C ARG A 396 -20.39 17.47 7.78
N VAL A 397 -21.57 17.38 7.15
CA VAL A 397 -22.30 18.50 6.58
C VAL A 397 -23.47 18.84 7.48
N GLY A 398 -23.44 20.03 8.08
CA GLY A 398 -24.35 20.40 9.16
C GLY A 398 -23.65 20.38 10.52
N GLY A 399 -24.28 21.02 11.50
CA GLY A 399 -23.82 21.09 12.88
C GLY A 399 -24.48 20.05 13.77
#